data_AF-A0A0H3UXH4-F1
#
_entry.id   AF-A0A0H3UXH4-F1
#
_cell.length_a   1.000
_cell.length_b   1.000
_cell.length_c   1.000
_cell.angle_alpha   90.00
_cell.angle_beta   90.00
_cell.angle_gamma   90.00
#
_symmetry.space_group_name_H-M   'P 1'
#
loop_
_entity.id
_entity.type
_entity.pdbx_description
1 polymer ?
#
loop_
_entity_poly.entity_id
_entity_poly.type
_entity_poly.pdbx_seq_one_letter_code
_entity_poly.pdbx_strand_id
1 'polypeptide(L)'
;DLHQEAVIFTQFVVREDAQLLFGFNNKQERALFRELIKTNGVGPKLALAILSGMSAQQFVSAVEREEIATLIKLPGVGKKTAERLVVEMKDRFKGMSGDLFNPATIDVPLSSSASTAAPEEDAESEAASALVAFGYKP
;
A
#
# COMPACT_ATOMS: atom_id res chain seq x y z
N ASP A 1 -20.34 -9.56 15.98
CA ASP A 1 -20.73 -8.67 17.08
C ASP A 1 -20.79 -7.23 16.60
N LEU A 2 -21.92 -6.56 16.86
CA LEU A 2 -22.11 -5.13 16.60
C LEU A 2 -21.68 -4.34 17.85
N HIS A 3 -21.15 -3.12 17.68
CA HIS A 3 -20.66 -2.23 18.76
C HIS A 3 -19.31 -2.59 19.40
N GLN A 4 -18.43 -3.29 18.68
CA GLN A 4 -17.04 -3.45 19.13
C GLN A 4 -16.18 -2.26 18.70
N GLU A 5 -15.22 -1.90 19.55
CA GLU A 5 -14.20 -0.91 19.22
C GLU A 5 -13.30 -1.45 18.09
N ALA A 6 -13.03 -0.60 17.10
CA ALA A 6 -12.19 -0.95 15.96
C ALA A 6 -11.20 0.17 15.67
N VAL A 7 -9.95 -0.20 15.39
CA VAL A 7 -8.91 0.72 14.95
C VAL A 7 -8.72 0.51 13.45
N ILE A 8 -8.89 1.59 12.68
CA ILE A 8 -8.71 1.58 11.22
C ILE A 8 -7.70 2.63 10.79
N PHE A 9 -6.83 2.27 9.86
CA PHE A 9 -5.93 3.21 9.22
C PHE A 9 -6.65 3.92 8.10
N THR A 10 -6.59 5.25 8.07
CA THR A 10 -7.35 6.04 7.11
C THR A 10 -6.46 6.74 6.11
N GLN A 11 -6.94 6.86 4.88
CA GLN A 11 -6.44 7.78 3.87
C GLN A 11 -7.53 8.81 3.58
N PHE A 12 -7.25 10.07 3.91
CA PHE A 12 -8.15 11.18 3.65
C PHE A 12 -7.87 11.76 2.25
N VAL A 13 -8.92 11.91 1.45
CA VAL A 13 -8.87 12.43 0.09
C VAL A 13 -9.81 13.63 0.01
N VAL A 14 -9.22 14.81 -0.20
CA VAL A 14 -9.95 16.07 -0.35
C VAL A 14 -10.03 16.43 -1.83
N ARG A 15 -11.24 16.69 -2.29
CA ARG A 15 -11.56 17.24 -3.61
C ARG A 15 -12.37 18.51 -3.41
N GLU A 16 -12.56 19.27 -4.48
CA GLU A 16 -13.39 20.49 -4.46
C GLU A 16 -14.84 20.18 -4.08
N ASP A 17 -15.36 19.05 -4.54
CA ASP A 17 -16.76 18.63 -4.41
C ASP A 17 -17.02 17.65 -3.24
N ALA A 18 -15.98 17.04 -2.68
CA ALA A 18 -16.12 16.00 -1.69
C ALA A 18 -14.89 15.81 -0.79
N GLN A 19 -15.15 15.38 0.44
CA GLN A 19 -14.14 14.90 1.38
C GLN A 19 -14.41 13.40 1.64
N LEU A 20 -13.45 12.54 1.30
CA LEU A 20 -13.61 11.09 1.34
C LEU A 20 -12.59 10.46 2.30
N LEU A 21 -13.05 9.50 3.10
CA LEU A 21 -12.21 8.71 3.99
C LEU A 21 -12.18 7.26 3.51
N PHE A 22 -11.00 6.75 3.20
CA PHE A 22 -10.77 5.34 2.86
C PHE A 22 -10.12 4.63 4.04
N GLY A 23 -10.68 3.51 4.49
CA GLY A 23 -10.21 2.75 5.66
C GLY A 23 -9.48 1.46 5.27
N PHE A 24 -8.48 1.08 6.07
CA PHE A 24 -7.64 -0.10 5.92
C PHE A 24 -7.39 -0.74 7.28
N ASN A 25 -7.21 -2.07 7.30
CA ASN A 25 -6.99 -2.81 8.55
C ASN A 25 -5.55 -2.68 9.05
N ASN A 26 -4.59 -2.53 8.14
CA ASN A 26 -3.18 -2.40 8.47
C ASN A 26 -2.51 -1.22 7.73
N LYS A 27 -1.32 -0.84 8.20
CA LYS A 27 -0.54 0.28 7.61
C LYS A 27 -0.07 -0.02 6.19
N GLN A 28 0.18 -1.29 5.87
CA GLN A 28 0.71 -1.73 4.58
C GLN A 28 -0.32 -1.62 3.46
N GLU A 29 -1.57 -2.03 3.70
CA GLU A 29 -2.70 -1.83 2.79
C GLU A 29 -2.87 -0.35 2.47
N ARG A 30 -2.79 0.51 3.51
CA ARG A 30 -2.84 1.96 3.31
C ARG A 30 -1.65 2.48 2.50
N ALA A 31 -0.44 1.98 2.75
CA ALA A 31 0.76 2.38 2.01
C ALA A 31 0.64 1.97 0.54
N LEU A 32 0.22 0.73 0.26
CA LEU A 32 -0.03 0.23 -1.09
C LEU A 32 -1.12 1.05 -1.78
N PHE A 33 -2.22 1.37 -1.10
CA PHE A 33 -3.26 2.24 -1.65
C PHE A 33 -2.70 3.61 -2.06
N ARG A 34 -1.83 4.21 -1.24
CA ARG A 34 -1.20 5.51 -1.53
C ARG A 34 -0.27 5.45 -2.74
N GLU A 35 0.41 4.33 -2.96
CA GLU A 35 1.22 4.14 -4.18
C GLU A 35 0.34 3.87 -5.40
N LEU A 36 -0.71 3.07 -5.26
CA LEU A 36 -1.66 2.80 -6.33
C LEU A 36 -2.26 4.09 -6.88
N ILE A 37 -2.73 5.02 -6.02
CA ILE A 37 -3.35 6.27 -6.48
C ILE A 37 -2.37 7.28 -7.10
N LYS A 38 -1.05 7.08 -6.95
CA LYS A 38 -0.02 7.86 -7.67
C LYS A 38 0.16 7.36 -9.11
N THR A 39 -0.29 6.13 -9.39
CA THR A 39 -0.23 5.55 -10.74
C THR A 39 -1.21 6.28 -11.63
N ASN A 40 -0.72 6.70 -12.79
CA ASN A 40 -1.55 7.39 -13.76
C ASN A 40 -2.66 6.48 -14.30
N GLY A 41 -3.92 6.94 -14.17
CA GLY A 41 -5.10 6.17 -14.56
C GLY A 41 -5.65 5.27 -13.45
N VAL A 42 -5.06 5.29 -12.25
CA VAL A 42 -5.59 4.61 -11.06
C VAL A 42 -6.06 5.65 -10.06
N GLY A 43 -7.38 5.79 -9.94
CA GLY A 43 -8.00 6.65 -8.93
C GLY A 43 -8.30 5.91 -7.62
N PRO A 44 -8.70 6.63 -6.56
CA PRO A 44 -9.05 6.03 -5.26
C PRO A 44 -10.08 4.89 -5.33
N LYS A 45 -11.10 5.02 -6.19
CA LYS A 45 -12.12 4.00 -6.38
C LYS A 45 -11.55 2.71 -7.01
N LEU A 46 -10.64 2.86 -7.97
CA LEU A 46 -10.01 1.72 -8.63
C LEU A 46 -8.99 1.05 -7.71
N ALA A 47 -8.18 1.84 -6.99
CA ALA A 47 -7.26 1.33 -5.99
C ALA A 47 -7.99 0.52 -4.90
N LEU A 48 -9.14 1.00 -4.42
CA LEU A 48 -9.96 0.24 -3.47
C LEU A 48 -10.50 -1.04 -4.09
N ALA A 49 -10.96 -1.01 -5.34
CA ALA A 49 -11.44 -2.19 -6.04
C ALA A 49 -10.35 -3.26 -6.22
N ILE A 50 -9.10 -2.83 -6.49
CA ILE A 50 -7.93 -3.72 -6.55
C ILE A 50 -7.72 -4.41 -5.20
N LEU A 51 -7.64 -3.63 -4.11
CA LEU A 51 -7.41 -4.16 -2.75
C LEU A 51 -8.61 -4.93 -2.17
N SER A 52 -9.78 -4.79 -2.78
CA SER A 52 -10.98 -5.58 -2.43
C SER A 52 -11.05 -6.88 -3.23
N GLY A 53 -10.46 -6.93 -4.42
CA GLY A 53 -10.44 -8.11 -5.31
C GLY A 53 -9.29 -9.07 -5.02
N MET A 54 -8.20 -8.59 -4.42
CA MET A 54 -7.05 -9.38 -4.01
C MET A 54 -6.33 -8.74 -2.82
N SER A 55 -5.65 -9.56 -2.02
CA SER A 55 -4.85 -9.03 -0.90
C SER A 55 -3.62 -8.25 -1.41
N ALA A 56 -3.06 -7.40 -0.55
CA ALA A 56 -1.82 -6.67 -0.87
C ALA A 56 -0.68 -7.61 -1.31
N GLN A 57 -0.54 -8.76 -0.65
CA GLN A 57 0.47 -9.78 -0.99
C GLN A 57 0.23 -10.43 -2.35
N GLN A 58 -1.03 -10.76 -2.66
CA GLN A 58 -1.40 -11.30 -3.97
C GLN A 58 -1.15 -10.27 -5.07
N PHE A 59 -1.43 -9.00 -4.81
CA PHE A 59 -1.16 -7.91 -5.73
C PHE A 59 0.34 -7.76 -6.02
N VAL A 60 1.17 -7.70 -4.98
CA VAL A 60 2.63 -7.61 -5.11
C VAL A 60 3.16 -8.80 -5.91
N SER A 61 2.76 -10.02 -5.55
CA SER A 61 3.14 -11.25 -6.27
C SER A 61 2.73 -11.21 -7.75
N ALA A 62 1.51 -10.76 -8.06
CA ALA A 62 1.02 -10.65 -9.43
C ALA A 62 1.81 -9.63 -10.25
N VAL A 63 2.22 -8.51 -9.63
CA VAL A 63 3.07 -7.50 -10.27
C VAL A 63 4.48 -8.05 -10.51
N GLU A 64 5.09 -8.71 -9.52
CA GLU A 64 6.44 -9.29 -9.65
C GLU A 64 6.53 -10.35 -10.74
N ARG A 65 5.51 -11.21 -10.82
CA ARG A 65 5.37 -12.29 -11.81
C ARG A 65 4.78 -11.83 -13.15
N GLU A 66 4.48 -10.54 -13.28
CA GLU A 66 3.93 -9.94 -14.50
C GLU A 66 2.61 -10.61 -14.97
N GLU A 67 1.77 -11.02 -14.01
CA GLU A 67 0.49 -11.70 -14.25
C GLU A 67 -0.61 -10.73 -14.71
N ILE A 68 -0.44 -10.12 -15.88
CA ILE A 68 -1.38 -9.14 -16.46
C ILE A 68 -2.81 -9.70 -16.55
N ALA A 69 -2.96 -10.98 -16.89
CA ALA A 69 -4.27 -11.63 -17.01
C ALA A 69 -5.05 -11.66 -15.68
N THR A 70 -4.36 -11.74 -14.55
CA THR A 70 -4.97 -11.69 -13.22
C THR A 70 -5.48 -10.28 -12.92
N LEU A 71 -4.70 -9.26 -13.27
CA LEU A 71 -5.05 -7.85 -13.06
C LEU A 71 -6.23 -7.39 -13.93
N ILE A 72 -6.33 -7.87 -15.16
CA ILE A 72 -7.45 -7.52 -16.09
C ILE A 72 -8.81 -8.02 -15.56
N LYS A 73 -8.84 -9.07 -14.73
CA LYS A 73 -10.10 -9.57 -14.15
C LYS A 73 -10.71 -8.61 -13.11
N LEU A 74 -9.94 -7.62 -12.66
CA LEU A 74 -10.42 -6.64 -11.68
C LEU A 74 -11.36 -5.62 -12.36
N PRO A 75 -12.48 -5.27 -11.72
CA PRO A 75 -13.46 -4.36 -12.30
C PRO A 75 -12.85 -2.97 -12.52
N GLY A 76 -12.87 -2.50 -13.76
CA GLY A 76 -12.30 -1.20 -14.15
C GLY A 76 -10.82 -1.24 -14.54
N VAL A 77 -10.15 -2.41 -14.51
CA VAL A 77 -8.79 -2.58 -15.00
C VAL A 77 -8.79 -3.15 -16.42
N GLY A 78 -8.49 -2.31 -17.41
CA GLY A 78 -8.29 -2.76 -18.80
C GLY A 78 -6.85 -3.24 -19.06
N LYS A 79 -6.62 -3.85 -20.23
CA LYS A 79 -5.29 -4.34 -20.64
C LYS A 79 -4.18 -3.29 -20.53
N LYS A 80 -4.41 -2.09 -21.06
CA LYS A 80 -3.46 -0.98 -21.01
C LYS A 80 -3.17 -0.51 -19.58
N THR A 81 -4.20 -0.48 -18.73
CA THR A 81 -4.05 -0.12 -17.31
C THR A 81 -3.28 -1.19 -16.58
N ALA A 82 -3.55 -2.48 -16.82
CA ALA A 82 -2.85 -3.61 -16.20
C ALA A 82 -1.36 -3.63 -16.57
N GLU A 83 -1.03 -3.50 -17.86
CA GLU A 83 0.36 -3.40 -18.34
C GLU A 83 1.11 -2.24 -17.67
N ARG A 84 0.48 -1.06 -17.61
CA ARG A 84 1.04 0.11 -16.96
C ARG A 84 1.24 -0.11 -15.46
N LEU A 85 0.27 -0.72 -14.80
CA LEU A 85 0.30 -1.02 -13.38
C LEU A 85 1.49 -1.91 -13.03
N VAL A 86 1.73 -2.96 -13.82
CA VAL A 86 2.87 -3.87 -13.64
C VAL A 86 4.18 -3.10 -13.73
N VAL A 87 4.37 -2.26 -14.75
CA VAL A 87 5.62 -1.52 -14.95
C VAL A 87 5.84 -0.48 -13.84
N GLU A 88 4.86 0.37 -13.55
CA GLU A 88 5.01 1.44 -12.56
C GLU A 88 5.13 0.88 -11.13
N MET A 89 4.36 -0.15 -10.77
CA MET A 89 4.43 -0.73 -9.42
C MET A 89 5.70 -1.56 -9.20
N LYS A 90 6.18 -2.30 -10.22
CA LYS A 90 7.43 -3.06 -10.11
C LYS A 90 8.65 -2.16 -9.87
N ASP A 91 8.66 -0.97 -10.49
CA ASP A 91 9.70 0.03 -10.24
C ASP A 91 9.62 0.60 -8.81
N ARG A 92 8.40 0.91 -8.34
CA ARG A 92 8.15 1.41 -6.97
C ARG A 92 8.57 0.40 -5.91
N PHE A 93 8.22 -0.87 -6.08
CA PHE A 93 8.57 -1.91 -5.10
C PHE A 93 10.08 -2.11 -4.95
N LYS A 94 10.86 -1.97 -6.04
CA LYS A 94 12.32 -1.97 -5.95
C LYS A 94 12.87 -0.83 -5.08
N GLY A 95 12.26 0.36 -5.18
CA GLY A 95 12.62 1.51 -4.34
C GLY A 95 12.16 1.42 -2.88
N MET A 96 11.26 0.49 -2.55
CA MET A 96 10.70 0.28 -1.20
C MET A 96 11.28 -0.97 -0.50
N SER A 97 12.46 -1.42 -0.96
CA SER A 97 13.18 -2.56 -0.39
C SER A 97 13.41 -2.36 1.11
N GLY A 98 12.73 -3.17 1.94
CA GLY A 98 12.86 -3.16 3.40
C GLY A 98 11.60 -3.62 4.12
N ASP A 99 10.75 -2.69 4.56
CA ASP A 99 9.77 -2.98 5.62
C ASP A 99 8.30 -3.03 5.21
N LEU A 100 7.90 -2.39 4.11
CA LEU A 100 6.47 -2.16 3.84
C LEU A 100 5.71 -3.39 3.29
N PHE A 101 6.41 -4.42 2.83
CA PHE A 101 5.81 -5.63 2.27
C PHE A 101 6.43 -6.93 2.81
N ASN A 102 7.30 -6.83 3.83
CA ASN A 102 7.89 -8.00 4.46
C ASN A 102 6.79 -8.83 5.14
N PRO A 103 6.61 -10.13 4.81
CA PRO A 103 5.56 -10.96 5.40
C PRO A 103 5.61 -11.07 6.93
N ALA A 104 6.76 -10.79 7.56
CA ALA A 104 6.91 -10.77 9.02
C ALA A 104 6.10 -9.65 9.73
N THR A 105 5.65 -8.64 9.01
CA THR A 105 4.92 -7.48 9.57
C THR A 105 3.40 -7.50 9.30
N ILE A 106 2.92 -8.51 8.57
CA ILE A 106 1.51 -8.67 8.18
C ILE A 106 0.64 -9.12 9.36
N ASP A 107 1.22 -9.82 10.32
CA ASP A 107 0.50 -10.57 11.34
C ASP A 107 0.82 -10.10 12.76
N VAL A 108 1.04 -8.79 12.96
CA VAL A 108 1.11 -8.23 14.31
C VAL A 108 -0.29 -7.76 14.70
N PRO A 109 -1.10 -8.62 15.36
CA PRO A 109 -2.31 -8.14 16.02
C PRO A 109 -1.88 -7.08 17.04
N LEU A 110 -2.72 -6.07 17.18
CA LEU A 110 -2.58 -4.97 18.12
C LEU A 110 -2.72 -5.49 19.57
N SER A 111 -1.77 -6.31 20.01
CA SER A 111 -1.63 -6.82 21.36
C SER A 111 -0.29 -6.33 21.89
N SER A 112 -0.38 -5.32 22.74
CA SER A 112 0.73 -4.77 23.50
C SER A 112 1.49 -5.83 24.28
N SER A 113 2.80 -5.90 24.08
CA SER A 113 3.79 -6.11 25.14
C SER A 113 5.14 -5.62 24.63
N ALA A 114 5.76 -4.75 25.42
CA ALA A 114 7.07 -4.21 25.18
C ALA A 114 8.12 -5.32 25.03
N SER A 115 8.81 -5.31 23.89
CA SER A 115 10.04 -6.07 23.66
C SER A 115 11.06 -5.13 23.05
N THR A 116 11.91 -4.59 23.90
CA THR A 116 13.22 -4.03 23.55
C THR A 116 14.05 -5.06 22.80
N ALA A 117 14.11 -4.94 21.49
CA ALA A 117 15.22 -5.38 20.65
C ALA A 117 15.23 -4.48 19.42
N ALA A 118 16.22 -3.60 19.35
CA ALA A 118 16.39 -2.69 18.23
C ALA A 118 16.66 -3.48 16.93
N PRO A 119 15.93 -3.22 15.84
CA PRO A 119 16.44 -3.42 14.50
C PRO A 119 17.22 -2.16 14.11
N GLU A 120 18.55 -2.25 14.04
CA GLU A 120 19.38 -1.11 13.59
C GLU A 120 19.02 -0.67 12.15
N GLU A 121 18.37 -1.54 11.35
CA GLU A 121 17.92 -1.21 9.99
C GLU A 121 16.68 -0.29 9.93
N ASP A 122 15.80 -0.30 10.95
CA ASP A 122 14.51 0.42 10.91
C ASP A 122 14.71 1.93 11.19
N ALA A 123 15.61 2.25 12.13
CA ALA A 123 15.88 3.64 12.51
C ALA A 123 16.59 4.44 11.40
N GLU A 124 17.53 3.81 10.67
CA GLU A 124 18.22 4.47 9.56
C GLU A 124 17.28 4.72 8.38
N SER A 125 16.42 3.76 8.05
CA SER A 125 15.40 3.86 7.00
C SER A 125 14.35 4.95 7.32
N GLU A 126 13.90 5.01 8.58
CA GLU A 126 12.97 6.04 9.05
C GLU A 126 13.61 7.44 8.98
N ALA A 127 14.87 7.57 9.43
CA ALA A 127 15.62 8.82 9.35
C ALA A 127 15.83 9.28 7.90
N ALA A 128 16.20 8.36 6.99
CA ALA A 128 16.33 8.65 5.56
C ALA A 128 15.00 9.11 4.95
N SER A 129 13.90 8.44 5.26
CA SER A 129 12.55 8.81 4.80
C SER A 129 12.13 10.19 5.31
N ALA A 130 12.47 10.54 6.55
CA ALA A 130 12.23 11.86 7.11
C ALA A 130 13.04 12.96 6.41
N LEU A 131 14.32 12.71 6.07
CA LEU A 131 15.15 13.65 5.32
C LEU A 131 14.62 13.89 3.90
N VAL A 132 14.17 12.83 3.21
CA VAL A 132 13.51 12.99 1.91
C VAL A 132 12.23 13.80 2.04
N ALA A 133 11.46 13.62 3.11
CA ALA A 133 10.27 14.44 3.40
C ALA A 133 10.62 15.92 3.66
N PHE A 134 11.81 16.22 4.19
CA PHE A 134 12.34 17.58 4.31
C PHE A 134 12.90 18.17 2.99
N GLY A 135 12.92 17.38 1.91
CA GLY A 135 13.35 17.81 0.58
C GLY A 135 14.81 17.51 0.24
N TYR A 136 15.51 16.70 1.04
CA TYR A 136 16.83 16.18 0.67
C TYR A 136 16.70 15.12 -0.44
N LYS A 137 17.72 15.02 -1.29
CA LYS A 137 17.72 14.06 -2.41
C LYS A 137 17.92 12.63 -1.90
N PRO A 138 17.23 11.63 -2.49
CA PRO A 138 17.41 10.22 -2.16
C PRO A 138 18.76 9.68 -2.64
#